data_AF-A0A2S4HGR4-F1
#
_entry.id   AF-A0A2S4HGR4-F1
#
_cell.length_a   1.000
_cell.length_b   1.000
_cell.length_c   1.000
_cell.angle_alpha   90.00
_cell.angle_beta   90.00
_cell.angle_gamma   90.00
#
_symmetry.space_group_name_H-M   'P 1'
#
loop_
_entity.id
_entity.type
_entity.pdbx_description
1 polymer ?
#
loop_
_entity_poly.entity_id
_entity_poly.type
_entity_poly.pdbx_seq_one_letter_code
_entity_poly.pdbx_strand_id
1 'polypeptide(L)'
;MNKTTLVSGALVLTGMLVACGSQPPKKQEALSLSTDPASVAAEYVALENGTTLPRGGNVMITSCNVAFGKKTRAGASTQAGALYRESADKTRVEAKVSSEMVLEGVDDSTLERLTSVICQDAKQALVEAGYNVISGQDNAQYRELQANGKPSPHEWDYNKSEYAVFAPSGYSVWDNRFVGVAGGLMSAFKAAKGNSSDQLLTGAVNAKQATGVAMHFVVAFASSEGDKGRKSMFTRDDTAEVSHDTRMMVTGDINFMPAAQLDCWERFGKTECMPKGKTPRVVTRKPLIAAEQAYVRIHDIQSTGSKIGEGLANTLNMLSALAGSSGTSTIDIEQLGVEVDPVVYERVAREYSRRFMKMAMSVR
;
A
#
# COMPACT_ATOMS: atom_id res chain seq x y z
N MET A 1 -13.36 74.66 -39.28
CA MET A 1 -11.89 74.66 -39.13
C MET A 1 -11.46 73.27 -38.68
N ASN A 2 -10.54 72.67 -39.45
CA ASN A 2 -9.65 71.49 -39.25
C ASN A 2 -10.20 70.20 -38.62
N LYS A 3 -10.29 69.04 -39.30
CA LYS A 3 -9.28 68.10 -39.87
C LYS A 3 -8.35 67.39 -38.85
N THR A 4 -8.51 66.05 -38.79
CA THR A 4 -7.52 64.96 -38.52
C THR A 4 -6.97 64.87 -37.07
N THR A 5 -6.81 63.72 -36.39
CA THR A 5 -6.12 62.48 -36.79
C THR A 5 -6.35 61.35 -35.77
N LEU A 6 -6.51 60.11 -36.25
CA LEU A 6 -6.38 58.85 -35.51
C LEU A 6 -4.91 58.63 -35.10
N VAL A 7 -4.63 58.33 -33.82
CA VAL A 7 -3.36 57.72 -33.42
C VAL A 7 -3.63 56.54 -32.49
N SER A 8 -3.09 55.41 -32.92
CA SER A 8 -3.07 54.10 -32.30
C SER A 8 -2.55 54.11 -30.86
N GLY A 9 -3.29 53.47 -29.95
CA GLY A 9 -2.82 53.06 -28.64
C GLY A 9 -2.94 51.54 -28.53
N ALA A 10 -1.83 50.84 -28.70
CA ALA A 10 -1.73 49.40 -28.50
C ALA A 10 -2.04 49.05 -27.04
N LEU A 11 -3.16 48.34 -26.82
CA LEU A 11 -3.40 47.62 -25.58
C LEU A 11 -2.37 46.48 -25.50
N VAL A 12 -1.33 46.69 -24.70
CA VAL A 12 -0.41 45.63 -24.27
C VAL A 12 -1.24 44.65 -23.43
N LEU A 13 -1.67 43.56 -24.07
CA LEU A 13 -2.13 42.36 -23.38
C LEU A 13 -0.92 41.81 -22.60
N THR A 14 -0.80 42.21 -21.34
CA THR A 14 0.15 41.57 -20.42
C THR A 14 -0.44 40.20 -20.11
N GLY A 15 -0.07 39.21 -20.92
CA GLY A 15 -0.35 37.81 -20.63
C GLY A 15 0.25 37.45 -19.29
N MET A 16 -0.61 37.26 -18.28
CA MET A 16 -0.25 36.49 -17.11
C MET A 16 -0.01 35.06 -17.58
N LEU A 17 1.24 34.77 -17.94
CA LEU A 17 1.79 33.43 -17.87
C LEU A 17 1.71 33.02 -16.40
N VAL A 18 0.57 32.45 -16.01
CA VAL A 18 0.45 31.63 -14.81
C VAL A 18 1.34 30.43 -15.08
N ALA A 19 2.63 30.56 -14.74
CA ALA A 19 3.47 29.42 -14.52
C ALA A 19 2.69 28.54 -13.54
N CYS A 20 2.25 27.37 -14.00
CA CYS A 20 1.75 26.30 -13.15
C CYS A 20 2.91 25.87 -12.25
N GLY A 21 3.19 26.65 -11.21
CA GLY A 21 3.90 26.18 -10.05
C GLY A 21 3.00 25.11 -9.46
N SER A 22 3.40 23.85 -9.62
CA SER A 22 2.81 22.71 -8.95
C SER A 22 2.73 23.06 -7.46
N GLN A 23 1.52 23.40 -6.99
CA GLN A 23 1.28 23.54 -5.57
C GLN A 23 1.68 22.22 -4.91
N PRO A 24 2.39 22.26 -3.77
CA PRO A 24 2.69 21.05 -3.04
C PRO A 24 1.38 20.32 -2.75
N PRO A 25 1.35 18.97 -2.84
CA PRO A 25 0.14 18.20 -2.61
C PRO A 25 -0.44 18.58 -1.25
N LYS A 26 -1.76 18.85 -1.21
CA LYS A 26 -2.43 19.18 0.05
C LYS A 26 -2.22 18.02 1.04
N LYS A 27 -1.77 18.35 2.25
CA LYS A 27 -1.65 17.39 3.35
C LYS A 27 -2.97 16.64 3.50
N GLN A 28 -2.93 15.31 3.41
CA GLN A 28 -4.11 14.49 3.62
C GLN A 28 -4.46 14.50 5.11
N GLU A 29 -5.71 14.81 5.42
CA GLU A 29 -6.23 14.74 6.79
C GLU A 29 -6.51 13.28 7.19
N ALA A 30 -6.40 13.01 8.48
CA ALA A 30 -6.74 11.71 9.02
C ALA A 30 -8.24 11.42 8.90
N LEU A 31 -8.58 10.17 8.65
CA LEU A 31 -9.95 9.74 8.52
C LEU A 31 -10.57 9.52 9.90
N SER A 32 -11.56 10.33 10.29
CA SER A 32 -12.26 10.15 11.57
C SER A 32 -12.98 8.80 11.63
N LEU A 33 -12.97 8.17 12.81
CA LEU A 33 -13.75 6.96 13.09
C LEU A 33 -15.26 7.22 13.10
N SER A 34 -15.70 8.48 13.24
CA SER A 34 -17.12 8.87 13.14
C SER A 34 -17.64 8.98 11.70
N THR A 35 -16.75 9.04 10.71
CA THR A 35 -17.15 9.21 9.30
C THR A 35 -17.67 7.89 8.74
N ASP A 36 -18.89 7.82 8.22
CA ASP A 36 -19.37 6.60 7.55
C ASP A 36 -18.46 6.23 6.37
N PRO A 37 -17.82 5.03 6.36
CA PRO A 37 -16.93 4.62 5.28
C PRO A 37 -17.59 4.66 3.90
N ALA A 38 -18.87 4.28 3.78
CA ALA A 38 -19.55 4.25 2.48
C ALA A 38 -19.70 5.67 1.89
N SER A 39 -19.98 6.66 2.73
CA SER A 39 -20.14 8.07 2.32
C SER A 39 -18.89 8.70 1.68
N VAL A 40 -17.70 8.18 1.99
CA VAL A 40 -16.41 8.70 1.49
C VAL A 40 -15.68 7.71 0.56
N ALA A 41 -16.29 6.57 0.24
CA ALA A 41 -15.61 5.50 -0.50
C ALA A 41 -15.01 5.97 -1.84
N ALA A 42 -15.74 6.79 -2.61
CA ALA A 42 -15.27 7.29 -3.91
C ALA A 42 -13.98 8.13 -3.84
N GLU A 43 -13.69 8.71 -2.67
CA GLU A 43 -12.48 9.49 -2.41
C GLU A 43 -11.28 8.59 -2.06
N TYR A 44 -11.53 7.47 -1.38
CA TYR A 44 -10.49 6.60 -0.82
C TYR A 44 -10.19 5.37 -1.67
N VAL A 45 -11.17 4.86 -2.44
CA VAL A 45 -11.01 3.65 -3.25
C VAL A 45 -11.42 3.89 -4.70
N ALA A 46 -10.84 3.08 -5.60
CA ALA A 46 -11.22 3.01 -7.01
C ALA A 46 -11.64 1.58 -7.34
N LEU A 47 -12.66 1.43 -8.17
CA LEU A 47 -12.85 0.21 -8.96
C LEU A 47 -12.06 0.35 -10.26
N GLU A 48 -11.14 -0.58 -10.50
CA GLU A 48 -10.40 -0.74 -11.74
C GLU A 48 -10.91 -1.94 -12.53
N ASN A 49 -10.72 -1.91 -13.85
CA ASN A 49 -10.97 -3.02 -14.77
C ASN A 49 -12.43 -3.56 -14.74
N GLY A 50 -13.38 -2.68 -14.41
CA GLY A 50 -14.80 -3.00 -14.38
C GLY A 50 -15.65 -1.78 -14.05
N THR A 51 -16.95 -1.86 -14.30
CA THR A 51 -17.93 -0.83 -13.92
C THR A 51 -18.66 -1.15 -12.63
N THR A 52 -18.72 -2.44 -12.25
CA THR A 52 -19.34 -2.93 -11.01
C THR A 52 -18.62 -4.21 -10.54
N LEU A 53 -18.77 -4.54 -9.26
CA LEU A 53 -18.33 -5.83 -8.71
C LEU A 53 -19.39 -6.92 -8.97
N PRO A 54 -19.00 -8.20 -9.06
CA PRO A 54 -19.97 -9.30 -9.16
C PRO A 54 -21.02 -9.24 -8.05
N ARG A 55 -22.30 -9.34 -8.39
CA ARG A 55 -23.37 -9.27 -7.38
C ARG A 55 -23.60 -10.64 -6.74
N GLY A 56 -23.01 -10.87 -5.57
CA GLY A 56 -23.23 -12.08 -4.77
C GLY A 56 -22.68 -13.35 -5.44
N GLY A 57 -23.13 -14.51 -4.96
CA GLY A 57 -22.68 -15.82 -5.45
C GLY A 57 -21.52 -16.42 -4.66
N ASN A 58 -21.04 -17.58 -5.12
CA ASN A 58 -19.94 -18.29 -4.47
C ASN A 58 -18.62 -17.54 -4.69
N VAL A 59 -17.95 -17.19 -3.60
CA VAL A 59 -16.60 -16.62 -3.61
C VAL A 59 -15.65 -17.54 -2.89
N MET A 60 -14.47 -17.75 -3.46
CA MET A 60 -13.38 -18.47 -2.83
C MET A 60 -12.30 -17.46 -2.48
N ILE A 61 -11.98 -17.30 -1.19
CA ILE A 61 -10.83 -16.46 -0.80
C ILE A 61 -9.58 -17.20 -1.25
N THR A 62 -8.90 -16.65 -2.25
CA THR A 62 -7.73 -17.28 -2.85
C THR A 62 -6.48 -16.91 -2.07
N SER A 63 -6.36 -15.64 -1.69
CA SER A 63 -5.30 -15.11 -0.83
C SER A 63 -5.88 -14.07 0.11
N CYS A 64 -5.38 -14.04 1.34
CA CYS A 64 -5.54 -12.89 2.22
C CYS A 64 -4.19 -12.61 2.88
N ASN A 65 -3.54 -11.50 2.54
CA ASN A 65 -2.22 -11.17 3.10
C ASN A 65 -2.23 -9.78 3.74
N VAL A 66 -1.45 -9.60 4.80
CA VAL A 66 -1.22 -8.31 5.44
C VAL A 66 0.29 -8.04 5.46
N ALA A 67 0.72 -6.99 4.80
CA ALA A 67 2.10 -6.52 4.80
C ALA A 67 2.27 -5.44 5.87
N PHE A 68 3.06 -5.71 6.89
CA PHE A 68 3.42 -4.73 7.91
C PHE A 68 4.74 -4.07 7.55
N GLY A 69 4.75 -2.75 7.43
CA GLY A 69 5.98 -1.99 7.22
C GLY A 69 6.88 -2.10 8.43
N LYS A 70 7.96 -2.88 8.31
CA LYS A 70 8.98 -3.01 9.36
C LYS A 70 9.95 -1.84 9.29
N LYS A 71 10.23 -1.36 8.08
CA LYS A 71 11.03 -0.16 7.82
C LYS A 71 10.45 0.62 6.66
N THR A 72 9.92 1.82 6.89
CA THR A 72 9.19 2.60 5.88
C THR A 72 9.73 4.02 5.75
N ARG A 73 9.89 4.50 4.52
CA ARG A 73 10.37 5.86 4.25
C ARG A 73 9.32 6.93 4.60
N ALA A 74 9.76 8.01 5.24
CA ALA A 74 8.97 9.22 5.39
C ALA A 74 8.64 9.78 3.99
N GLY A 75 7.37 9.96 3.67
CA GLY A 75 6.87 10.24 2.31
C GLY A 75 6.05 9.10 1.68
N ALA A 76 5.91 7.96 2.34
CA ALA A 76 4.98 6.90 1.91
C ALA A 76 3.49 7.33 1.95
N SER A 77 3.18 8.42 2.69
CA SER A 77 1.85 9.01 2.85
C SER A 77 1.37 9.85 1.66
N THR A 78 2.28 10.32 0.80
CA THR A 78 1.96 11.16 -0.38
C THR A 78 1.80 10.35 -1.66
N GLN A 79 2.02 9.03 -1.58
CA GLN A 79 1.95 8.13 -2.72
C GLN A 79 0.60 7.42 -2.74
N ALA A 80 0.01 7.30 -3.93
CA ALA A 80 -1.09 6.38 -4.14
C ALA A 80 -0.64 4.99 -3.63
N GLY A 81 -1.50 4.33 -2.84
CA GLY A 81 -1.09 3.30 -1.88
C GLY A 81 -0.12 2.25 -2.43
N ALA A 82 0.64 1.57 -1.57
CA ALA A 82 1.71 0.65 -1.98
C ALA A 82 1.28 -0.46 -2.98
N LEU A 83 -0.03 -0.71 -3.10
CA LEU A 83 -0.65 -1.69 -3.99
C LEU A 83 -1.25 -1.09 -5.28
N TYR A 84 -1.23 0.25 -5.43
CA TYR A 84 -1.74 1.00 -6.57
C TYR A 84 -0.72 1.02 -7.72
N ARG A 85 -1.14 0.56 -8.91
CA ARG A 85 -0.34 0.52 -10.13
C ARG A 85 -1.02 1.31 -11.25
N GLU A 86 -1.20 2.63 -11.11
CA GLU A 86 -1.41 3.45 -12.31
C GLU A 86 -0.08 3.75 -13.01
N SER A 87 -0.09 3.42 -14.30
CA SER A 87 0.68 3.93 -15.44
C SER A 87 2.00 4.69 -15.17
N ALA A 88 3.05 4.15 -15.78
CA ALA A 88 4.42 4.66 -15.87
C ALA A 88 4.60 6.08 -16.46
N ASP A 89 3.53 6.83 -16.72
CA ASP A 89 3.56 8.12 -17.45
C ASP A 89 3.31 9.37 -16.59
N LYS A 90 3.08 9.22 -15.28
CA LYS A 90 3.09 10.37 -14.38
C LYS A 90 4.50 10.51 -13.78
N THR A 91 5.23 11.52 -14.24
CA THR A 91 6.53 11.92 -13.73
C THR A 91 6.45 12.02 -12.21
N ARG A 92 7.04 11.04 -11.51
CA ARG A 92 7.07 10.99 -10.06
C ARG A 92 7.95 12.13 -9.56
N VAL A 93 7.40 12.97 -8.68
CA VAL A 93 8.22 13.86 -7.87
C VAL A 93 8.84 12.98 -6.79
N GLU A 94 10.09 12.57 -7.01
CA GLU A 94 10.90 11.95 -5.95
C GLU A 94 11.17 13.01 -4.88
N ALA A 95 10.32 13.09 -3.86
CA ALA A 95 10.68 13.82 -2.65
C ALA A 95 11.96 13.19 -2.09
N LYS A 96 12.96 14.03 -1.82
CA LYS A 96 14.24 13.61 -1.23
C LYS A 96 13.98 13.28 0.25
N VAL A 97 13.84 11.99 0.52
CA VAL A 97 13.54 11.43 1.85
C VAL A 97 14.77 11.52 2.74
N SER A 98 14.67 12.20 3.88
CA SER A 98 15.73 12.29 4.90
C SER A 98 15.54 11.32 6.07
N SER A 99 14.47 10.52 6.10
CA SER A 99 14.18 9.66 7.25
C SER A 99 13.45 8.34 6.92
N GLU A 100 13.77 7.29 7.69
CA GLU A 100 13.20 5.95 7.64
C GLU A 100 12.63 5.58 9.03
N MET A 101 11.36 5.18 9.08
CA MET A 101 10.68 4.75 10.31
C MET A 101 10.79 3.24 10.48
N VAL A 102 11.29 2.78 11.62
CA VAL A 102 11.41 1.36 11.99
C VAL A 102 10.33 1.02 13.02
N LEU A 103 9.52 -0.02 12.75
CA LEU A 103 8.48 -0.48 13.67
C LEU A 103 9.10 -1.25 14.85
N GLU A 104 8.81 -0.80 16.07
CA GLU A 104 9.27 -1.42 17.31
C GLU A 104 8.11 -1.64 18.29
N GLY A 105 8.30 -2.51 19.28
CA GLY A 105 7.31 -2.79 20.31
C GLY A 105 6.28 -3.86 19.94
N VAL A 106 6.25 -4.35 18.69
CA VAL A 106 5.36 -5.44 18.24
C VAL A 106 6.15 -6.56 17.59
N ASP A 107 5.93 -7.79 18.07
CA ASP A 107 6.56 -9.01 17.56
C ASP A 107 5.75 -9.67 16.45
N ASP A 108 6.39 -10.61 15.75
CA ASP A 108 5.78 -11.31 14.61
C ASP A 108 4.58 -12.18 15.01
N SER A 109 4.55 -12.70 16.25
CA SER A 109 3.42 -13.48 16.76
C SER A 109 2.15 -12.63 16.87
N THR A 110 2.33 -11.37 17.26
CA THR A 110 1.27 -10.36 17.34
C THR A 110 0.80 -9.99 15.94
N LEU A 111 1.72 -9.80 14.98
CA LEU A 111 1.40 -9.49 13.59
C LEU A 111 0.70 -10.67 12.88
N GLU A 112 1.07 -11.92 13.17
CA GLU A 112 0.41 -13.12 12.64
C GLU A 112 -1.04 -13.23 13.18
N ARG A 113 -1.22 -13.02 14.48
CA ARG A 113 -2.57 -13.00 15.08
C ARG A 113 -3.42 -11.87 14.49
N LEU A 114 -2.86 -10.67 14.37
CA LEU A 114 -3.54 -9.53 13.77
C LEU A 114 -3.94 -9.80 12.31
N THR A 115 -3.06 -10.45 11.54
CA THR A 115 -3.35 -10.89 10.17
C THR A 115 -4.56 -11.81 10.11
N SER A 116 -4.58 -12.82 10.99
CA SER A 116 -5.69 -13.77 11.06
C SER A 116 -7.02 -13.05 11.38
N VAL A 117 -6.99 -12.06 12.28
CA VAL A 117 -8.16 -11.25 12.62
C VAL A 117 -8.60 -10.35 11.46
N ILE A 118 -7.68 -9.63 10.80
CA ILE A 118 -7.98 -8.78 9.65
C ILE A 118 -8.60 -9.61 8.51
N CYS A 119 -8.02 -10.77 8.21
CA CYS A 119 -8.53 -11.66 7.15
C CYS A 119 -9.89 -12.26 7.48
N GLN A 120 -10.15 -12.58 8.75
CA GLN A 120 -11.46 -13.05 9.21
C GLN A 120 -12.51 -11.94 9.13
N ASP A 121 -12.17 -10.71 9.51
CA ASP A 121 -13.07 -9.56 9.37
C ASP A 121 -13.34 -9.24 7.89
N ALA A 122 -12.34 -9.37 7.01
CA ALA A 122 -12.49 -9.18 5.58
C ALA A 122 -13.40 -10.25 4.94
N LYS A 123 -13.25 -11.51 5.36
CA LYS A 123 -14.19 -12.59 5.02
C LYS A 123 -15.61 -12.24 5.45
N GLN A 124 -15.78 -11.75 6.68
CA GLN A 124 -17.09 -11.36 7.19
C GLN A 124 -17.71 -10.22 6.38
N ALA A 125 -16.91 -9.24 5.95
CA ALA A 125 -17.38 -8.16 5.07
C ALA A 125 -17.86 -8.66 3.71
N LEU A 126 -17.24 -9.71 3.14
CA LEU A 126 -17.76 -10.38 1.94
C LEU A 126 -19.12 -11.05 2.20
N VAL A 127 -19.28 -11.72 3.34
CA VAL A 127 -20.55 -12.34 3.73
C VAL A 127 -21.65 -11.29 3.92
N GLU A 128 -21.34 -10.19 4.60
CA GLU A 128 -22.26 -9.05 4.80
C GLU A 128 -22.64 -8.37 3.47
N ALA A 129 -21.73 -8.34 2.50
CA ALA A 129 -22.03 -7.90 1.15
C ALA A 129 -22.92 -8.90 0.37
N GLY A 130 -23.22 -10.07 0.91
CA GLY A 130 -24.10 -11.07 0.29
C GLY A 130 -23.39 -12.09 -0.60
N TYR A 131 -22.08 -12.29 -0.41
CA TYR A 131 -21.36 -13.40 -1.03
C TYR A 131 -21.43 -14.66 -0.16
N ASN A 132 -21.48 -15.83 -0.80
CA ASN A 132 -21.30 -17.10 -0.12
C ASN A 132 -19.81 -17.50 -0.14
N VAL A 133 -19.11 -17.31 0.97
CA VAL A 133 -17.68 -17.62 1.06
C VAL A 133 -17.48 -19.13 1.22
N ILE A 134 -16.97 -19.77 0.16
CA ILE A 134 -16.65 -21.21 0.14
C ILE A 134 -15.15 -21.43 0.39
N SER A 135 -14.82 -22.61 0.91
CA SER A 135 -13.42 -23.00 1.11
C SER A 135 -12.78 -23.47 -0.20
N GLY A 136 -11.51 -23.10 -0.39
CA GLY A 136 -10.65 -23.69 -1.42
C GLY A 136 -9.89 -24.92 -0.96
N GLN A 137 -9.84 -25.21 0.36
CA GLN A 137 -8.93 -26.22 0.94
C GLN A 137 -9.22 -27.66 0.51
N ASP A 138 -10.46 -27.96 0.11
CA ASP A 138 -10.84 -29.27 -0.42
C ASP A 138 -10.44 -29.44 -1.90
N ASN A 139 -10.05 -28.37 -2.61
CA ASN A 139 -9.52 -28.43 -3.97
C ASN A 139 -8.01 -28.78 -3.98
N ALA A 140 -7.64 -29.78 -4.79
CA ALA A 140 -6.25 -30.25 -4.88
C ALA A 140 -5.28 -29.22 -5.46
N GLN A 141 -5.69 -28.46 -6.48
CA GLN A 141 -4.86 -27.42 -7.08
C GLN A 141 -4.64 -26.26 -6.11
N TYR A 142 -5.65 -25.91 -5.31
CA TYR A 142 -5.51 -24.90 -4.26
C TYR A 142 -4.56 -25.35 -3.14
N ARG A 143 -4.63 -26.62 -2.71
CA ARG A 143 -3.65 -27.16 -1.75
C ARG A 143 -2.23 -27.17 -2.32
N GLU A 144 -2.07 -27.53 -3.59
CA GLU A 144 -0.78 -27.48 -4.27
C GLU A 144 -0.26 -26.04 -4.40
N LEU A 145 -1.13 -25.07 -4.66
CA LEU A 145 -0.80 -23.64 -4.66
C LEU A 145 -0.26 -23.21 -3.28
N GLN A 146 -0.95 -23.59 -2.21
CA GLN A 146 -0.52 -23.30 -0.84
C GLN A 146 0.80 -24.01 -0.46
N ALA A 147 1.00 -25.25 -0.91
CA ALA A 147 2.25 -25.96 -0.68
C ALA A 147 3.45 -25.34 -1.44
N ASN A 148 3.19 -24.67 -2.57
CA ASN A 148 4.20 -24.00 -3.39
C ASN A 148 4.50 -22.56 -2.98
N GLY A 149 3.70 -21.98 -2.06
CA GLY A 149 3.90 -20.63 -1.57
C GLY A 149 5.10 -20.48 -0.64
N LYS A 150 5.37 -19.24 -0.23
CA LYS A 150 6.39 -18.90 0.76
C LYS A 150 5.82 -18.99 2.17
N PRO A 151 6.64 -19.37 3.16
CA PRO A 151 6.23 -19.33 4.57
C PRO A 151 5.89 -17.89 4.98
N SER A 152 5.00 -17.77 5.96
CA SER A 152 4.66 -16.51 6.64
C SER A 152 5.45 -16.44 7.96
N PRO A 153 6.08 -15.29 8.30
CA PRO A 153 6.20 -14.09 7.48
C PRO A 153 7.12 -14.27 6.26
N HIS A 154 6.82 -13.56 5.18
CA HIS A 154 7.67 -13.42 4.01
C HIS A 154 8.17 -11.98 3.90
N GLU A 155 9.48 -11.79 3.83
CA GLU A 155 10.09 -10.48 3.60
C GLU A 155 9.78 -9.98 2.18
N TRP A 156 9.36 -8.72 2.08
CA TRP A 156 9.03 -8.07 0.83
C TRP A 156 9.57 -6.65 0.81
N ASP A 157 10.50 -6.39 -0.11
CA ASP A 157 11.03 -5.06 -0.35
C ASP A 157 10.22 -4.36 -1.44
N TYR A 158 9.70 -3.19 -1.09
CA TYR A 158 8.97 -2.36 -2.03
C TYR A 158 9.28 -0.89 -1.85
N ASN A 159 9.70 -0.25 -2.95
CA ASN A 159 10.00 1.18 -2.99
C ASN A 159 10.98 1.63 -1.88
N LYS A 160 12.02 0.82 -1.65
CA LYS A 160 13.06 1.06 -0.62
C LYS A 160 12.48 1.10 0.82
N SER A 161 11.34 0.46 1.02
CA SER A 161 10.75 0.12 2.32
C SER A 161 10.69 -1.39 2.46
N GLU A 162 10.86 -1.89 3.67
CA GLU A 162 10.91 -3.30 4.02
C GLU A 162 9.61 -3.68 4.74
N TYR A 163 8.96 -4.74 4.26
CA TYR A 163 7.71 -5.23 4.81
C TYR A 163 7.84 -6.71 5.21
N ALA A 164 7.16 -7.07 6.29
CA ALA A 164 6.88 -8.46 6.62
C ALA A 164 5.45 -8.79 6.19
N VAL A 165 5.32 -9.70 5.22
CA VAL A 165 4.03 -10.14 4.67
C VAL A 165 3.57 -11.39 5.38
N PHE A 166 2.41 -11.30 6.02
CA PHE A 166 1.81 -12.41 6.73
C PHE A 166 0.60 -12.94 5.96
N ALA A 167 0.45 -14.26 5.98
CA ALA A 167 -0.79 -14.95 5.64
C ALA A 167 -1.43 -15.49 6.93
N PRO A 168 -2.76 -15.73 6.96
CA PRO A 168 -3.41 -16.40 8.07
C PRO A 168 -2.75 -17.74 8.40
N SER A 169 -2.82 -18.15 9.67
CA SER A 169 -2.24 -19.41 10.11
C SER A 169 -2.75 -20.59 9.25
N GLY A 170 -1.82 -21.44 8.79
CA GLY A 170 -2.11 -22.55 7.87
C GLY A 170 -2.15 -22.17 6.38
N TYR A 171 -1.89 -20.91 6.03
CA TYR A 171 -1.76 -20.45 4.65
C TYR A 171 -0.35 -19.96 4.34
N SER A 172 -0.01 -19.94 3.05
CA SER A 172 1.27 -19.47 2.52
C SER A 172 1.10 -18.16 1.75
N VAL A 173 2.18 -17.40 1.62
CA VAL A 173 2.23 -16.22 0.75
C VAL A 173 2.61 -16.71 -0.66
N TRP A 174 1.67 -16.70 -1.60
CA TRP A 174 1.92 -17.17 -2.98
C TRP A 174 1.65 -16.12 -4.05
N ASP A 175 0.99 -15.00 -3.72
CA ASP A 175 0.64 -13.96 -4.68
C ASP A 175 1.92 -13.32 -5.27
N ASN A 176 2.00 -13.30 -6.60
CA ASN A 176 3.17 -12.85 -7.36
C ASN A 176 3.64 -11.43 -7.00
N ARG A 177 2.78 -10.60 -6.39
CA ARG A 177 3.16 -9.26 -5.91
C ARG A 177 4.19 -9.29 -4.79
N PHE A 178 4.11 -10.28 -3.91
CA PHE A 178 5.02 -10.39 -2.77
C PHE A 178 6.19 -11.31 -3.09
N VAL A 179 5.93 -12.45 -3.73
CA VAL A 179 6.96 -13.47 -3.99
C VAL A 179 7.78 -13.20 -5.26
N GLY A 180 7.38 -12.21 -6.06
CA GLY A 180 7.93 -11.93 -7.37
C GLY A 180 7.51 -12.97 -8.43
N VAL A 181 7.57 -12.59 -9.70
CA VAL A 181 7.56 -13.60 -10.76
C VAL A 181 8.93 -14.25 -10.73
N ALA A 182 9.03 -15.49 -10.25
CA ALA A 182 10.29 -16.23 -10.30
C ALA A 182 10.74 -16.32 -11.77
N GLY A 183 11.63 -15.43 -12.20
CA GLY A 183 12.25 -15.50 -13.52
C GLY A 183 13.23 -16.67 -13.54
N GLY A 184 13.09 -17.58 -14.50
CA GLY A 184 14.05 -18.68 -14.67
C GLY A 184 13.47 -19.94 -15.33
N LEU A 185 14.39 -20.85 -15.69
CA LEU A 185 14.12 -22.13 -16.33
C LEU A 185 13.09 -22.97 -15.55
N MET A 186 13.14 -22.95 -14.21
CA MET A 186 12.24 -23.71 -13.35
C MET A 186 10.78 -23.23 -13.41
N SER A 187 10.56 -21.92 -13.52
CA SER A 187 9.21 -21.35 -13.69
C SER A 187 8.68 -21.59 -15.10
N ALA A 188 9.54 -21.56 -16.11
CA ALA A 188 9.19 -21.99 -17.46
C ALA A 188 8.80 -23.48 -17.50
N PHE A 189 9.52 -24.36 -16.77
CA PHE A 189 9.15 -25.76 -16.61
C PHE A 189 7.84 -25.97 -15.83
N LYS A 190 7.60 -25.21 -14.76
CA LYS A 190 6.33 -25.24 -14.02
C LYS A 190 5.16 -24.79 -14.90
N ALA A 191 5.33 -23.69 -15.63
CA ALA A 191 4.34 -23.20 -16.59
C ALA A 191 4.11 -24.18 -17.75
N ALA A 192 5.14 -24.87 -18.25
CA ALA A 192 5.02 -25.90 -19.28
C ALA A 192 4.28 -27.15 -18.78
N LYS A 193 4.36 -27.47 -17.48
CA LYS A 193 3.61 -28.57 -16.84
C LYS A 193 2.18 -28.22 -16.41
N GLY A 194 1.79 -26.96 -16.58
CA GLY A 194 0.49 -26.43 -16.11
C GLY A 194 0.43 -26.20 -14.59
N ASN A 195 1.57 -26.10 -13.91
CA ASN A 195 1.67 -25.96 -12.45
C ASN A 195 2.26 -24.59 -12.04
N SER A 196 2.02 -23.53 -12.82
CA SER A 196 2.30 -22.17 -12.34
C SER A 196 1.28 -21.79 -11.27
N SER A 197 1.64 -20.88 -10.36
CA SER A 197 0.72 -20.40 -9.32
C SER A 197 -0.60 -19.89 -9.91
N ASP A 198 -0.53 -19.18 -11.04
CA ASP A 198 -1.70 -18.67 -11.73
C ASP A 198 -2.59 -19.79 -12.29
N GLN A 199 -2.01 -20.86 -12.84
CA GLN A 199 -2.77 -22.01 -13.36
C GLN A 199 -3.41 -22.85 -12.26
N LEU A 200 -2.70 -23.06 -11.14
CA LEU A 200 -3.25 -23.74 -9.97
C LEU A 200 -4.42 -22.94 -9.37
N LEU A 201 -4.27 -21.62 -9.30
CA LEU A 201 -5.30 -20.70 -8.85
C LEU A 201 -6.54 -20.71 -9.76
N THR A 202 -6.38 -20.45 -11.04
CA THR A 202 -7.49 -20.36 -12.01
C THR A 202 -8.18 -21.70 -12.17
N GLY A 203 -7.42 -22.81 -12.16
CA GLY A 203 -7.96 -24.16 -12.13
C GLY A 203 -8.84 -24.40 -10.91
N ALA A 204 -8.39 -24.01 -9.72
CA ALA A 204 -9.19 -24.13 -8.50
C ALA A 204 -10.46 -23.28 -8.54
N VAL A 205 -10.37 -22.04 -9.02
CA VAL A 205 -11.52 -21.13 -9.18
C VAL A 205 -12.54 -21.70 -10.18
N ASN A 206 -12.07 -22.20 -11.33
CA ASN A 206 -12.91 -22.84 -12.34
C ASN A 206 -13.58 -24.12 -11.81
N ALA A 207 -12.81 -25.01 -11.17
CA ALA A 207 -13.35 -26.26 -10.62
C ALA A 207 -14.45 -26.02 -9.57
N LYS A 208 -14.36 -24.91 -8.83
CA LYS A 208 -15.37 -24.50 -7.85
C LYS A 208 -16.52 -23.69 -8.44
N GLN A 209 -16.44 -23.31 -9.72
CA GLN A 209 -17.39 -22.40 -10.37
C GLN A 209 -17.68 -21.16 -9.51
N ALA A 210 -16.62 -20.61 -8.92
CA ALA A 210 -16.68 -19.51 -7.95
C ALA A 210 -15.96 -18.28 -8.48
N THR A 211 -16.12 -17.15 -7.80
CA THR A 211 -15.25 -16.00 -7.98
C THR A 211 -14.07 -16.10 -7.03
N GLY A 212 -12.85 -16.18 -7.56
CA GLY A 212 -11.64 -16.09 -6.74
C GLY A 212 -11.46 -14.68 -6.20
N VAL A 213 -11.25 -14.52 -4.90
CA VAL A 213 -11.07 -13.21 -4.25
C VAL A 213 -9.73 -13.16 -3.54
N ALA A 214 -8.83 -12.30 -4.02
CA ALA A 214 -7.54 -12.04 -3.39
C ALA A 214 -7.61 -10.67 -2.68
N MET A 215 -7.41 -10.66 -1.36
CA MET A 215 -7.46 -9.45 -0.53
C MET A 215 -6.09 -9.19 0.06
N HIS A 216 -5.61 -7.96 -0.06
CA HIS A 216 -4.29 -7.61 0.46
C HIS A 216 -4.34 -6.26 1.16
N PHE A 217 -3.64 -6.18 2.28
CA PHE A 217 -3.59 -5.00 3.13
C PHE A 217 -2.12 -4.63 3.37
N VAL A 218 -1.84 -3.35 3.49
CA VAL A 218 -0.56 -2.83 3.93
C VAL A 218 -0.82 -1.92 5.12
N VAL A 219 -0.18 -2.21 6.24
CA VAL A 219 -0.21 -1.42 7.47
C VAL A 219 1.18 -0.86 7.67
N ALA A 220 1.30 0.47 7.67
CA ALA A 220 2.58 1.16 7.74
C ALA A 220 2.41 2.51 8.44
N PHE A 221 3.51 3.21 8.72
CA PHE A 221 3.43 4.60 9.17
C PHE A 221 3.40 5.57 7.98
N ALA A 222 2.47 6.50 8.05
CA ALA A 222 2.43 7.73 7.28
C ALA A 222 3.15 8.82 8.08
N SER A 223 4.26 9.35 7.57
CA SER A 223 4.74 10.65 8.02
C SER A 223 3.91 11.73 7.33
N SER A 224 3.29 12.64 8.09
CA SER A 224 2.74 13.84 7.48
C SER A 224 3.90 14.77 7.13
N GLU A 225 4.20 14.93 5.85
CA GLU A 225 4.96 16.09 5.37
C GLU A 225 4.01 17.10 4.72
N GLY A 226 4.09 18.34 5.21
CA GLY A 226 3.87 19.49 4.36
C GLY A 226 5.22 19.85 3.77
N ASP A 227 5.30 19.89 2.45
CA ASP A 227 6.43 20.48 1.74
C ASP A 227 6.69 21.87 2.36
N LYS A 228 7.87 22.13 2.94
CA LYS A 228 8.22 23.49 3.37
C LYS A 228 8.40 24.28 2.08
N GLY A 229 7.30 24.88 1.62
CA GLY A 229 7.25 25.62 0.36
C GLY A 229 8.44 26.56 0.22
N ARG A 230 9.05 26.49 -0.97
CA ARG A 230 10.03 27.42 -1.56
C ARG A 230 10.13 28.77 -0.82
N LYS A 231 11.10 28.87 0.10
CA LYS A 231 11.60 30.16 0.59
C LYS A 231 12.99 30.41 0.00
N SER A 232 13.05 31.40 -0.89
CA SER A 232 14.25 32.11 -1.34
C SER A 232 15.19 31.39 -2.32
N MET A 233 15.74 32.17 -3.24
CA MET A 233 16.49 31.77 -4.44
C MET A 233 17.93 31.26 -4.16
N PHE A 234 18.30 31.00 -2.91
CA PHE A 234 19.69 30.69 -2.54
C PHE A 234 19.91 29.58 -1.51
N THR A 235 18.88 28.85 -1.08
CA THR A 235 19.05 27.66 -0.22
C THR A 235 18.05 26.59 -0.65
N ARG A 236 18.59 25.45 -1.09
CA ARG A 236 17.85 24.35 -1.70
C ARG A 236 17.71 23.22 -0.67
N ASP A 237 16.81 23.41 0.28
CA ASP A 237 16.47 22.39 1.27
C ASP A 237 15.28 21.57 0.76
N ASP A 238 15.55 20.71 -0.22
CA ASP A 238 14.66 19.64 -0.66
C ASP A 238 14.81 18.48 0.35
N THR A 239 14.38 18.63 1.61
CA THR A 239 14.53 17.60 2.66
C THR A 239 13.25 17.42 3.49
N ALA A 240 12.91 16.17 3.70
CA ALA A 240 11.72 15.64 4.38
C ALA A 240 11.99 15.36 5.88
N GLU A 241 11.72 16.33 6.74
CA GLU A 241 11.88 16.21 8.20
C GLU A 241 10.64 15.50 8.81
N VAL A 242 10.83 14.46 9.64
CA VAL A 242 9.69 13.80 10.31
C VAL A 242 9.05 14.77 11.29
N SER A 243 7.80 15.13 11.02
CA SER A 243 7.00 15.90 11.98
C SER A 243 6.48 15.00 13.10
N HIS A 244 6.14 15.60 14.26
CA HIS A 244 5.45 14.97 15.39
C HIS A 244 4.06 14.37 15.05
N ASP A 245 3.67 14.30 13.78
CA ASP A 245 2.38 13.83 13.28
C ASP A 245 2.53 12.52 12.47
N THR A 246 3.42 11.62 12.94
CA THR A 246 3.51 10.24 12.43
C THR A 246 2.23 9.49 12.78
N ARG A 247 1.54 8.94 11.80
CA ARG A 247 0.27 8.23 12.00
C ARG A 247 0.32 6.88 11.31
N MET A 248 -0.42 5.90 11.82
CA MET A 248 -0.58 4.66 11.08
C MET A 248 -1.45 4.89 9.84
N MET A 249 -1.16 4.20 8.75
CA MET A 249 -1.98 4.17 7.56
C MET A 249 -2.29 2.74 7.15
N VAL A 250 -3.48 2.56 6.58
CA VAL A 250 -3.86 1.32 5.92
C VAL A 250 -4.11 1.60 4.43
N THR A 251 -3.49 0.79 3.58
CA THR A 251 -3.87 0.67 2.17
C THR A 251 -4.25 -0.77 1.88
N GLY A 252 -5.00 -0.99 0.82
CA GLY A 252 -5.43 -2.32 0.44
C GLY A 252 -5.83 -2.42 -1.02
N ASP A 253 -5.94 -3.66 -1.47
CA ASP A 253 -6.61 -3.99 -2.72
C ASP A 253 -7.33 -5.33 -2.65
N ILE A 254 -8.38 -5.45 -3.45
CA ILE A 254 -9.21 -6.65 -3.56
C ILE A 254 -9.39 -6.96 -5.03
N ASN A 255 -8.86 -8.09 -5.49
CA ASN A 255 -9.05 -8.57 -6.86
C ASN A 255 -10.11 -9.66 -6.91
N PHE A 256 -11.09 -9.50 -7.78
CA PHE A 256 -12.16 -10.46 -8.04
C PHE A 256 -11.91 -11.13 -9.38
N MET A 257 -11.77 -12.45 -9.40
CA MET A 257 -11.55 -13.28 -10.59
C MET A 257 -12.77 -14.20 -10.79
N PRO A 258 -13.82 -13.75 -11.50
CA PRO A 258 -15.00 -14.58 -11.75
C PRO A 258 -14.64 -15.77 -12.64
N ALA A 259 -15.14 -16.97 -12.32
CA ALA A 259 -14.98 -18.13 -13.20
C ALA A 259 -15.48 -17.87 -14.64
N ALA A 260 -16.55 -17.08 -14.80
CA ALA A 260 -17.09 -16.67 -16.10
C ALA A 260 -16.13 -15.79 -16.93
N GLN A 261 -15.09 -15.23 -16.31
CA GLN A 261 -14.03 -14.47 -16.98
C GLN A 261 -12.76 -15.31 -17.16
N LEU A 262 -12.80 -16.63 -16.95
CA LEU A 262 -11.70 -17.52 -17.28
C LEU A 262 -11.89 -18.07 -18.69
N ASP A 263 -10.82 -18.01 -19.49
CA ASP A 263 -10.72 -18.73 -20.75
C ASP A 263 -9.95 -20.02 -20.47
N CYS A 264 -10.59 -21.16 -20.74
CA CYS A 264 -10.04 -22.47 -20.41
C CYS A 264 -9.88 -23.32 -21.66
N TRP A 265 -8.77 -24.04 -21.74
CA TRP A 265 -8.44 -24.93 -22.85
C TRP A 265 -7.80 -26.22 -22.33
N GLU A 266 -7.81 -27.25 -23.16
CA GLU A 266 -7.13 -28.51 -22.85
C GLU A 266 -5.69 -28.47 -23.36
N ARG A 267 -4.73 -28.74 -22.46
CA ARG A 267 -3.31 -28.91 -22.83
C ARG A 267 -2.72 -30.09 -22.07
N PHE A 268 -2.12 -31.03 -22.79
CA PHE A 268 -1.54 -32.27 -22.23
C PHE A 268 -2.52 -33.07 -21.34
N GLY A 269 -3.81 -33.09 -21.69
CA GLY A 269 -4.84 -33.82 -20.94
C GLY A 269 -5.23 -33.17 -19.60
N LYS A 270 -4.90 -31.90 -19.41
CA LYS A 270 -5.33 -31.08 -18.28
C LYS A 270 -6.09 -29.85 -18.78
N THR A 271 -7.16 -29.50 -18.08
CA THR A 271 -7.82 -28.20 -18.23
C THR A 271 -6.92 -27.11 -17.63
N GLU A 272 -6.44 -26.23 -18.48
CA GLU A 272 -5.74 -25.00 -18.11
C GLU A 272 -6.71 -23.83 -18.25
N CYS A 273 -6.59 -22.84 -17.37
CA CYS A 273 -7.45 -21.67 -17.37
C CYS A 273 -6.61 -20.41 -17.17
N MET A 274 -6.95 -19.32 -17.85
CA MET A 274 -6.36 -18.01 -17.59
C MET A 274 -7.44 -16.92 -17.57
N PRO A 275 -7.23 -15.81 -16.86
CA PRO A 275 -8.15 -14.69 -16.91
C PRO A 275 -8.24 -14.12 -18.32
N LYS A 276 -9.47 -13.93 -18.81
CA LYS A 276 -9.80 -13.26 -20.06
C LYS A 276 -9.68 -11.75 -19.87
N GLY A 277 -8.45 -11.26 -20.00
CA GLY A 277 -8.14 -9.85 -19.79
C GLY A 277 -7.99 -9.49 -18.31
N LYS A 278 -8.21 -8.21 -18.00
CA LYS A 278 -8.05 -7.70 -16.62
C LYS A 278 -9.29 -8.00 -15.80
N THR A 279 -9.08 -8.45 -14.56
CA THR A 279 -10.13 -8.77 -13.60
C THR A 279 -10.53 -7.55 -12.75
N PRO A 280 -11.81 -7.41 -12.35
CA PRO A 280 -12.26 -6.31 -11.49
C PRO A 280 -11.45 -6.24 -10.21
N ARG A 281 -10.95 -5.05 -9.88
CA ARG A 281 -10.10 -4.84 -8.69
C ARG A 281 -10.49 -3.56 -7.99
N VAL A 282 -10.72 -3.64 -6.69
CA VAL A 282 -10.82 -2.45 -5.84
C VAL A 282 -9.45 -2.12 -5.29
N VAL A 283 -9.00 -0.88 -5.44
CA VAL A 283 -7.69 -0.43 -4.95
C VAL A 283 -7.84 0.83 -4.11
N THR A 284 -6.94 1.00 -3.14
CA THR A 284 -6.84 2.24 -2.37
C THR A 284 -6.24 3.35 -3.26
N ARG A 285 -6.98 4.44 -3.45
CA ARG A 285 -6.51 5.67 -4.13
C ARG A 285 -5.61 6.49 -3.22
N LYS A 286 -6.05 6.67 -1.97
CA LYS A 286 -5.31 7.39 -0.94
C LYS A 286 -5.34 6.60 0.37
N PRO A 287 -4.23 6.57 1.13
CA PRO A 287 -4.15 5.79 2.36
C PRO A 287 -5.23 6.17 3.36
N LEU A 288 -5.77 5.21 4.11
CA LEU A 288 -6.63 5.51 5.25
C LEU A 288 -5.74 5.84 6.44
N ILE A 289 -5.46 7.14 6.63
CA ILE A 289 -4.60 7.65 7.71
C ILE A 289 -5.39 7.66 9.03
N ALA A 290 -4.81 7.07 10.06
CA ALA A 290 -5.43 6.96 11.37
C ALA A 290 -5.50 8.30 12.11
N ALA A 291 -6.68 8.63 12.62
CA ALA A 291 -6.87 9.79 13.50
C ALA A 291 -6.12 9.63 14.83
N GLU A 292 -6.03 8.39 15.31
CA GLU A 292 -5.38 8.04 16.56
C GLU A 292 -3.89 7.74 16.36
N GLN A 293 -3.07 8.18 17.31
CA GLN A 293 -1.64 7.87 17.37
C GLN A 293 -1.45 6.49 17.99
N ALA A 294 -0.73 5.61 17.28
CA ALA A 294 -0.45 4.25 17.73
C ALA A 294 0.93 4.09 18.39
N TYR A 295 1.75 5.15 18.42
CA TYR A 295 3.10 5.11 18.96
C TYR A 295 3.14 5.65 20.40
N VAL A 296 3.99 5.05 21.22
CA VAL A 296 4.34 5.49 22.57
C VAL A 296 5.55 6.42 22.53
N ARG A 297 6.50 6.14 21.64
CA ARG A 297 7.75 6.91 21.51
C ARG A 297 8.28 6.87 20.09
N ILE A 298 8.89 7.98 19.66
CA ILE A 298 9.76 8.02 18.48
C ILE A 298 11.17 8.40 18.95
N HIS A 299 12.18 7.66 18.53
CA HIS A 299 13.57 7.92 18.91
C HIS A 299 14.55 7.62 17.77
N ASP A 300 15.70 8.30 17.75
CA ASP A 300 16.76 8.03 16.78
C ASP A 300 17.42 6.68 17.05
N ILE A 301 17.44 5.83 16.04
CA ILE A 301 18.18 4.57 15.99
C ILE A 301 19.31 4.80 14.99
N GLN A 302 20.40 5.45 15.43
CA GLN A 302 21.53 5.74 14.55
C GLN A 302 21.90 4.51 13.72
N SER A 303 21.98 4.68 12.39
CA SER A 303 22.39 3.59 11.50
C SER A 303 23.74 3.05 12.00
N THR A 304 23.81 1.75 12.24
CA THR A 304 24.90 1.03 12.91
C THR A 304 26.19 1.01 12.06
N GLY A 305 26.73 2.19 11.74
CA GLY A 305 27.93 2.42 10.94
C GLY A 305 28.98 3.29 11.63
N SER A 306 28.64 3.99 12.71
CA SER A 306 29.59 4.78 13.50
C SER A 306 29.80 4.19 14.89
N LYS A 307 31.06 3.87 15.17
CA LYS A 307 31.61 3.18 16.34
C LYS A 307 31.24 3.83 17.69
N ILE A 308 30.97 2.95 18.65
CA ILE A 308 31.45 2.93 20.05
C ILE A 308 31.13 4.17 20.91
N GLY A 309 30.44 3.90 22.03
CA GLY A 309 30.93 4.35 23.33
C GLY A 309 30.08 5.37 24.07
N GLU A 310 29.52 4.90 25.18
CA GLU A 310 29.20 5.66 26.40
C GLU A 310 28.02 6.64 26.36
N GLY A 311 27.10 6.44 27.32
CA GLY A 311 26.39 7.57 27.92
C GLY A 311 24.89 7.58 27.75
N LEU A 312 24.21 6.74 28.52
CA LEU A 312 22.86 7.02 29.02
C LEU A 312 22.86 8.34 29.82
N ALA A 313 22.72 9.48 29.15
CA ALA A 313 22.25 10.75 29.70
C ALA A 313 22.31 11.85 28.63
N ASN A 314 21.16 12.21 28.03
CA ASN A 314 20.75 13.58 27.63
C ASN A 314 19.58 13.54 26.65
N THR A 315 18.42 13.07 27.12
CA THR A 315 17.19 12.89 26.33
C THR A 315 16.41 14.19 26.03
N LEU A 316 16.97 15.37 26.30
CA LEU A 316 16.23 16.65 26.18
C LEU A 316 16.98 17.80 25.49
N ASN A 317 18.26 17.64 25.10
CA ASN A 317 19.05 18.71 24.48
C ASN A 317 19.49 18.42 23.02
N MET A 318 19.08 17.29 22.44
CA MET A 318 19.55 16.88 21.09
C MET A 318 18.77 17.53 19.93
N LEU A 319 17.78 18.39 20.22
CA LEU A 319 17.05 19.18 19.21
C LEU A 319 17.79 20.46 18.77
N SER A 320 18.93 20.80 19.38
CA SER A 320 19.64 22.07 19.13
C SER A 320 20.93 21.93 18.31
N ALA A 321 21.35 20.71 17.95
CA ALA A 321 22.61 20.48 17.22
C ALA A 321 22.45 20.44 15.68
N LEU A 322 21.26 20.74 15.14
CA LEU A 322 20.96 20.73 13.71
C LEU A 322 21.44 21.98 12.94
N ALA A 323 22.45 22.69 13.44
CA ALA A 323 23.01 23.87 12.80
C ALA A 323 24.47 23.66 12.38
N GLY A 324 24.64 22.97 11.25
CA GLY A 324 25.74 23.23 10.32
C GLY A 324 27.01 22.41 10.48
N SER A 325 27.27 21.55 9.49
CA SER A 325 28.63 21.43 8.95
C SER A 325 28.55 21.19 7.45
N SER A 326 28.94 22.21 6.69
CA SER A 326 29.12 22.19 5.24
C SER A 326 30.29 21.28 4.86
N GLY A 327 30.00 20.19 4.15
CA GLY A 327 31.02 19.34 3.55
C GLY A 327 30.36 18.22 2.75
N THR A 328 30.64 18.19 1.45
CA THR A 328 30.31 17.14 0.47
C THR A 328 30.05 15.77 1.11
N SER A 329 28.80 15.28 1.12
CA SER A 329 28.49 14.01 1.79
C SER A 329 27.20 13.37 1.30
N THR A 330 27.25 12.04 1.28
CA THR A 330 26.12 11.10 1.32
C THR A 330 24.93 11.68 2.07
N ILE A 331 23.72 11.57 1.51
CA ILE A 331 22.49 11.92 2.22
C ILE A 331 22.40 10.97 3.42
N ASP A 332 22.73 11.47 4.61
CA ASP A 332 22.47 10.75 5.86
C ASP A 332 20.96 10.63 6.01
N ILE A 333 20.46 9.39 5.87
CA ILE A 333 19.05 9.06 6.12
C ILE A 333 18.95 8.74 7.61
N GLU A 334 18.23 9.58 8.34
CA GLU A 334 17.92 9.37 9.76
C GLU A 334 17.03 8.13 9.92
N GLN A 335 17.35 7.24 10.85
CA GLN A 335 16.50 6.10 11.16
C GLN A 335 15.81 6.35 12.50
N LEU A 336 14.48 6.30 12.49
CA LEU A 336 13.65 6.59 13.65
C LEU A 336 12.90 5.34 14.09
N GLY A 337 13.16 4.88 15.30
CA GLY A 337 12.38 3.85 15.98
C GLY A 337 11.03 4.39 16.38
N VAL A 338 9.98 3.72 15.93
CA VAL A 338 8.59 4.00 16.30
C VAL A 338 8.12 2.87 17.21
N GLU A 339 8.30 3.07 18.51
CA GLU A 339 7.85 2.16 19.55
C GLU A 339 6.33 2.30 19.70
N VAL A 340 5.59 1.23 19.42
CA VAL A 340 4.12 1.24 19.52
C VAL A 340 3.61 0.55 20.77
N ASP A 341 2.39 0.92 21.17
CA ASP A 341 1.59 0.12 22.08
C ASP A 341 0.92 -1.00 21.25
N PRO A 342 1.21 -2.29 21.52
CA PRO A 342 0.65 -3.40 20.75
C PRO A 342 -0.88 -3.41 20.69
N VAL A 343 -1.53 -3.06 21.80
CA VAL A 343 -3.00 -3.07 21.92
C VAL A 343 -3.60 -1.97 21.07
N VAL A 344 -3.00 -0.78 21.08
CA VAL A 344 -3.45 0.34 20.24
C VAL A 344 -3.15 0.05 18.78
N TYR A 345 -1.95 -0.43 18.46
CA TYR A 345 -1.55 -0.77 17.11
C TYR A 345 -2.50 -1.78 16.46
N GLU A 346 -2.77 -2.89 17.15
CA GLU A 346 -3.71 -3.91 16.66
C GLU A 346 -5.10 -3.36 16.45
N ARG A 347 -5.64 -2.62 17.42
CA ARG A 347 -7.00 -2.08 17.34
C ARG A 347 -7.13 -1.13 16.16
N VAL A 348 -6.20 -0.20 16.00
CA VAL A 348 -6.24 0.79 14.91
C VAL A 348 -6.01 0.09 13.56
N ALA A 349 -5.07 -0.86 13.45
CA ALA A 349 -4.78 -1.55 12.19
C ALA A 349 -5.99 -2.39 11.74
N ARG A 350 -6.63 -3.08 12.70
CA ARG A 350 -7.87 -3.83 12.47
C ARG A 350 -9.01 -2.91 12.04
N GLU A 351 -9.27 -1.82 12.77
CA GLU A 351 -10.40 -0.94 12.49
C GLU A 351 -10.28 -0.27 11.12
N TYR A 352 -9.08 0.20 10.75
CA TYR A 352 -8.88 0.84 9.45
C TYR A 352 -8.88 -0.17 8.29
N SER A 353 -8.45 -1.41 8.52
CA SER A 353 -8.63 -2.51 7.56
C SER A 353 -10.10 -2.86 7.34
N ARG A 354 -10.91 -2.91 8.41
CA ARG A 354 -12.38 -3.10 8.32
C ARG A 354 -13.04 -1.96 7.54
N ARG A 355 -12.61 -0.72 7.79
CA ARG A 355 -13.11 0.45 7.06
C ARG A 355 -12.78 0.38 5.57
N PHE A 356 -11.55 0.00 5.20
CA PHE A 356 -11.20 -0.25 3.81
C PHE A 356 -12.13 -1.29 3.18
N MET A 357 -12.38 -2.42 3.85
CA MET A 357 -13.32 -3.43 3.34
C MET A 357 -14.74 -2.89 3.15
N LYS A 358 -15.25 -2.07 4.09
CA LYS A 358 -16.57 -1.43 3.95
C LYS A 358 -16.62 -0.49 2.73
N MET A 359 -15.58 0.35 2.54
CA MET A 359 -15.47 1.22 1.35
C MET A 359 -15.40 0.40 0.07
N ALA A 360 -14.65 -0.71 0.09
CA ALA A 360 -14.49 -1.55 -1.07
C ALA A 360 -15.77 -2.31 -1.43
N MET A 361 -16.60 -2.68 -0.46
CA MET A 361 -17.89 -3.31 -0.73
C MET A 361 -18.97 -2.30 -1.13
N SER A 362 -18.82 -1.01 -0.84
CA SER A 362 -19.77 0.03 -1.25
C SER A 362 -19.60 0.50 -2.71
N VAL A 363 -18.53 0.09 -3.41
CA VAL A 363 -18.36 0.36 -4.86
C VAL A 363 -19.02 -0.72 -5.75
N ARG A 364 -19.84 -1.59 -5.16
CA ARG A 364 -20.50 -2.72 -5.82
C ARG A 364 -21.70 -2.32 -6.69
#